data_AF-A0A7C6WML9-F1
#
_entry.id   AF-A0A7C6WML9-F1
#
_cell.length_a   1.000
_cell.length_b   1.000
_cell.length_c   1.000
_cell.angle_alpha   90.00
_cell.angle_beta   90.00
_cell.angle_gamma   90.00
#
_symmetry.space_group_name_H-M   'P 1'
#
loop_
_entity.id
_entity.type
_entity.pdbx_description
1 polymer ?
#
loop_
_entity_poly.entity_id
_entity_poly.type
_entity_poly.pdbx_seq_one_letter_code
_entity_poly.pdbx_strand_id
1 'polypeptide(L)'
;MRGIELKNGCIFYYGNPSGYMEDGTAIVDSMFKNEEFSKWLGNRKLTAKWTEGVFERLSKEGTLLINNEIPVPLKDCRIWQLRADISPECKFIGYEELKENFGEADKNNYELVY
;
A
#
# COMPACT_ATOMS: atom_id res chain seq x y z
N MET A 1 -9.16 -13.71 -10.69
CA MET A 1 -9.42 -12.48 -9.90
C MET A 1 -10.33 -12.85 -8.76
N ARG A 2 -9.98 -12.48 -7.52
CA ARG A 2 -10.83 -12.77 -6.35
C ARG A 2 -11.80 -11.60 -6.21
N GLY A 3 -13.10 -11.88 -6.11
CA GLY A 3 -14.16 -10.86 -6.06
C GLY A 3 -14.20 -10.17 -4.70
N ILE A 4 -15.17 -10.54 -3.86
CA ILE A 4 -15.34 -9.99 -2.50
C ILE A 4 -14.76 -10.94 -1.46
N GLU A 5 -13.82 -10.45 -0.65
CA GLU A 5 -13.11 -11.22 0.37
C GLU A 5 -13.26 -10.58 1.76
N LEU A 6 -13.35 -11.42 2.79
CA LEU A 6 -13.23 -10.98 4.19
C LEU A 6 -11.88 -11.47 4.71
N LYS A 7 -11.00 -10.56 5.11
CA LYS A 7 -9.69 -10.85 5.68
C LYS A 7 -9.50 -10.02 6.91
N ASN A 8 -9.17 -10.65 8.04
CA ASN A 8 -8.79 -9.93 9.23
C ASN A 8 -9.83 -8.85 9.60
N GLY A 9 -11.13 -9.18 9.58
CA GLY A 9 -12.19 -8.21 9.91
C GLY A 9 -12.46 -7.14 8.84
N CYS A 10 -11.58 -6.96 7.85
CA CYS A 10 -11.77 -6.07 6.70
C CYS A 10 -12.39 -6.78 5.50
N ILE A 11 -13.34 -6.11 4.87
CA ILE A 11 -13.97 -6.54 3.62
C ILE A 11 -13.25 -5.86 2.46
N PHE A 12 -12.85 -6.65 1.47
CA PHE A 12 -12.19 -6.19 0.27
C PHE A 12 -13.06 -6.47 -0.95
N TYR A 13 -13.26 -5.46 -1.80
CA TYR A 13 -13.95 -5.55 -3.08
C TYR A 13 -12.92 -5.44 -4.20
N TYR A 14 -12.63 -6.57 -4.87
CA TYR A 14 -11.61 -6.66 -5.93
C TYR A 14 -10.24 -6.10 -5.51
N GLY A 15 -9.85 -6.36 -4.25
CA GLY A 15 -8.58 -5.91 -3.68
C GLY A 15 -8.62 -4.52 -3.03
N ASN A 16 -9.71 -3.75 -3.19
CA ASN A 16 -9.87 -2.45 -2.53
C ASN A 16 -10.56 -2.61 -1.16
N PRO A 17 -10.10 -1.93 -0.11
CA PRO A 17 -10.70 -2.02 1.22
C PRO A 17 -12.07 -1.34 1.23
N SER A 18 -13.15 -2.12 1.23
CA SER A 18 -14.51 -1.62 1.05
C SER A 18 -15.30 -1.48 2.34
N GLY A 19 -14.87 -2.14 3.41
CA GLY A 19 -15.56 -2.10 4.69
C GLY A 19 -14.86 -2.90 5.79
N TYR A 20 -15.49 -2.97 6.94
CA TYR A 20 -15.02 -3.72 8.09
C TYR A 20 -16.17 -4.28 8.93
N MET A 21 -15.86 -5.24 9.78
CA MET A 21 -16.80 -5.86 10.71
C MET A 21 -16.74 -5.17 12.07
N GLU A 22 -17.88 -4.74 12.58
CA GLU A 22 -18.05 -4.12 13.90
C GLU A 22 -19.26 -4.77 14.59
N ASP A 23 -19.03 -5.46 15.71
CA ASP A 23 -20.09 -6.13 16.50
C ASP A 23 -21.07 -7.00 15.69
N GLY A 24 -20.55 -7.73 14.71
CA GLY A 24 -21.35 -8.60 13.83
C GLY A 24 -22.09 -7.86 12.69
N THR A 25 -21.90 -6.55 12.57
CA THR A 25 -22.41 -5.72 11.48
C THR A 25 -21.27 -5.39 10.50
N ALA A 26 -21.55 -5.46 9.20
CA ALA A 26 -20.62 -5.04 8.16
C ALA A 26 -20.79 -3.53 7.91
N ILE A 27 -19.83 -2.72 8.33
CA ILE A 27 -19.75 -1.30 7.98
C ILE A 27 -19.07 -1.19 6.63
N VAL A 28 -19.80 -0.79 5.59
CA VAL A 28 -19.31 -0.80 4.21
C VAL A 28 -19.49 0.58 3.61
N ASP A 29 -18.54 1.01 2.78
CA ASP A 29 -18.67 2.27 2.07
C ASP A 29 -19.87 2.26 1.10
N SER A 30 -20.66 3.33 1.11
CA SER A 30 -21.79 3.49 0.19
C SER A 30 -21.36 3.44 -1.28
N MET A 31 -20.13 3.82 -1.62
CA MET A 31 -19.59 3.76 -2.99
C MET A 31 -19.51 2.33 -3.54
N PHE A 32 -19.42 1.30 -2.68
CA PHE A 32 -19.38 -0.11 -3.09
C PHE A 32 -20.76 -0.79 -3.12
N LYS A 33 -21.84 -0.03 -2.90
CA LYS A 33 -23.20 -0.57 -2.86
C LYS A 33 -23.63 -1.02 -4.25
N ASN A 34 -23.60 -2.33 -4.49
CA ASN A 34 -24.11 -2.95 -5.70
C ASN A 34 -24.80 -4.29 -5.39
N GLU A 35 -25.40 -4.90 -6.41
CA GLU A 35 -26.11 -6.18 -6.27
C GLU A 35 -25.19 -7.34 -5.87
N GLU A 36 -23.97 -7.39 -6.40
CA GLU A 36 -22.99 -8.42 -6.09
C GLU A 36 -22.62 -8.39 -4.60
N PHE A 37 -22.34 -7.20 -4.07
CA PHE A 37 -22.02 -6.96 -2.67
C PHE A 37 -23.19 -7.31 -1.76
N SER A 38 -24.39 -6.87 -2.15
CA SER A 38 -25.62 -7.17 -1.41
C SER A 38 -25.89 -8.68 -1.35
N LYS A 39 -25.69 -9.41 -2.45
CA LYS A 39 -25.79 -10.87 -2.51
C LYS A 39 -24.72 -11.54 -1.64
N TRP A 40 -23.49 -11.04 -1.67
CA TRP A 40 -22.40 -11.57 -0.85
C TRP A 40 -22.66 -11.42 0.65
N LEU A 41 -23.17 -10.26 1.08
CA LEU A 41 -23.59 -10.01 2.46
C LEU A 41 -24.76 -10.92 2.86
N GLY A 42 -25.78 -11.02 1.99
CA GLY A 42 -26.95 -11.87 2.21
C GLY A 42 -26.60 -13.36 2.36
N ASN A 43 -25.72 -13.88 1.51
CA ASN A 43 -25.24 -15.26 1.58
C ASN A 43 -24.52 -15.57 2.91
N ARG A 44 -23.93 -14.55 3.55
CA ARG A 44 -23.24 -14.65 4.84
C ARG A 44 -24.11 -14.28 6.04
N LYS A 45 -25.40 -13.92 5.82
CA LYS A 45 -26.32 -13.42 6.84
C LYS A 45 -25.76 -12.22 7.62
N LEU A 46 -24.97 -11.38 6.94
CA LEU A 46 -24.41 -10.17 7.53
C LEU A 46 -25.35 -8.99 7.31
N THR A 47 -25.62 -8.25 8.37
CA THR A 47 -26.31 -6.96 8.27
C THR A 47 -25.30 -5.91 7.84
N ALA A 48 -25.59 -5.17 6.78
CA ALA A 48 -24.71 -4.11 6.31
C ALA A 48 -25.23 -2.72 6.68
N LYS A 49 -24.32 -1.89 7.19
CA LYS A 49 -24.52 -0.46 7.41
C LYS A 49 -23.68 0.31 6.39
N TRP A 50 -24.37 0.80 5.36
CA TRP A 50 -23.77 1.63 4.32
C TRP A 50 -23.44 3.00 4.89
N THR A 51 -22.16 3.37 4.91
CA THR A 51 -21.66 4.60 5.52
C THR A 51 -20.70 5.29 4.56
N GLU A 52 -20.83 6.58 4.34
CA GLU A 52 -19.89 7.35 3.50
C GLU A 52 -18.52 7.52 4.18
N GLY A 53 -17.45 7.59 3.38
CA GLY A 53 -16.11 7.91 3.88
C GLY A 53 -15.38 6.74 4.55
N VAL A 54 -15.92 5.53 4.50
CA VAL A 54 -15.28 4.31 5.01
C VAL A 54 -14.06 3.97 4.16
N PHE A 55 -14.16 4.04 2.84
CA PHE A 55 -13.05 3.76 1.93
C PHE A 55 -11.86 4.68 2.17
N GLU A 56 -12.10 5.99 2.28
CA GLU A 56 -11.06 6.99 2.50
C GLU A 56 -10.38 6.80 3.85
N ARG A 57 -11.15 6.50 4.90
CA ARG A 57 -10.58 6.19 6.23
C ARG A 57 -9.72 4.94 6.17
N LEU A 58 -10.24 3.84 5.62
CA LEU A 58 -9.49 2.60 5.44
C LEU A 58 -8.22 2.77 4.61
N SER A 59 -8.26 3.65 3.60
CA SER A 59 -7.13 3.90 2.71
C SER A 59 -6.07 4.82 3.34
N LYS A 60 -6.49 5.80 4.16
CA LYS A 60 -5.57 6.74 4.83
C LYS A 60 -4.94 6.15 6.09
N GLU A 61 -5.76 5.52 6.91
CA GLU A 61 -5.38 5.00 8.21
C GLU A 61 -4.86 3.55 8.14
N GLY A 62 -5.10 2.89 7.00
CA GLY A 62 -4.75 1.51 6.75
C GLY A 62 -5.75 0.55 7.39
N THR A 63 -5.97 -0.60 6.74
CA THR A 63 -6.80 -1.71 7.26
C THR A 63 -6.26 -2.34 8.56
N LEU A 64 -5.08 -1.92 9.00
CA LEU A 64 -4.33 -2.44 10.15
C LEU A 64 -4.88 -1.93 11.50
N LEU A 65 -5.52 -0.75 11.54
CA LEU A 65 -6.10 -0.21 12.77
C LEU A 65 -7.30 -1.01 13.29
N ILE A 66 -8.00 -1.74 12.41
CA ILE A 66 -9.23 -2.45 12.79
C ILE A 66 -8.95 -3.70 13.62
N ASN A 67 -7.72 -4.23 13.56
CA ASN A 67 -7.34 -5.45 14.25
C ASN A 67 -6.24 -5.29 15.31
N ASN A 68 -5.85 -4.06 15.66
CA ASN A 68 -4.66 -3.81 16.48
C ASN A 68 -3.38 -4.48 15.93
N GLU A 69 -3.33 -4.82 14.64
CA GLU A 69 -2.12 -5.34 14.01
C GLU A 69 -1.19 -4.15 13.78
N ILE A 70 -0.08 -4.12 14.52
CA ILE A 70 0.96 -3.08 14.41
C ILE A 70 1.29 -2.92 12.93
N PRO A 71 1.19 -1.71 12.35
CA PRO A 71 1.53 -1.50 10.97
C PRO A 71 2.95 -2.01 10.77
N VAL A 72 3.15 -3.00 9.88
CA VAL A 72 4.51 -3.29 9.41
C VAL A 72 4.95 -1.99 8.76
N PRO A 73 5.92 -1.26 9.34
CA PRO A 73 6.35 -0.01 8.77
C PRO A 73 6.75 -0.32 7.33
N LEU A 74 6.20 0.41 6.37
CA LEU A 74 6.79 0.43 5.04
C LEU A 74 8.28 0.71 5.26
N LYS A 75 9.15 -0.10 4.68
CA LYS A 75 10.61 0.10 4.84
C LYS A 75 10.89 1.56 4.51
N ASP A 76 11.58 2.25 5.42
CA ASP A 76 12.05 3.62 5.22
C ASP A 76 13.11 3.60 4.10
N CYS A 77 12.62 3.54 2.87
CA CYS A 77 13.41 3.37 1.66
C CYS A 77 13.88 4.74 1.22
N ARG A 78 15.19 4.95 1.33
CA ARG A 78 15.85 6.15 0.88
C ARG A 78 16.43 5.98 -0.52
N ILE A 79 16.16 6.92 -1.41
CA ILE A 79 16.72 6.98 -2.76
C ILE A 79 17.96 7.87 -2.71
N TRP A 80 19.08 7.31 -3.14
CA TRP A 80 20.34 8.01 -3.28
C TRP A 80 20.66 8.18 -4.76
N GLN A 81 20.92 9.40 -5.20
CA GLN A 81 21.31 9.70 -6.58
C GLN A 81 22.73 10.27 -6.60
N LEU A 82 23.49 9.98 -7.66
CA LEU A 82 24.79 10.61 -7.90
C LEU A 82 24.60 12.12 -7.98
N ARG A 83 25.43 12.87 -7.25
CA ARG A 83 25.37 14.33 -7.20
C ARG A 83 25.59 14.94 -8.57
N ALA A 84 24.99 16.10 -8.79
CA ALA A 84 25.08 16.81 -10.07
C ALA A 84 26.53 17.21 -10.45
N ASP A 85 27.40 17.45 -9.47
CA ASP A 85 28.80 17.87 -9.65
C ASP A 85 29.78 16.74 -9.95
N ILE A 86 29.35 15.48 -9.89
CA ILE A 86 30.17 14.33 -10.33
C ILE A 86 30.34 14.34 -11.85
N SER A 87 31.54 13.96 -12.31
CA SER A 87 31.87 13.88 -13.73
C SER A 87 30.84 13.03 -14.51
N PRO A 88 30.36 13.47 -15.68
CA PRO A 88 29.46 12.69 -16.54
C PRO A 88 30.03 11.32 -16.92
N GLU A 89 31.36 11.20 -16.99
CA GLU A 89 32.07 9.95 -17.30
C GLU A 89 31.78 8.84 -16.29
N CYS A 90 31.40 9.19 -15.06
CA CYS A 90 31.04 8.23 -14.01
C CYS A 90 29.53 7.92 -13.96
N LYS A 91 28.69 8.63 -14.72
CA LYS A 91 27.22 8.62 -14.57
C LYS A 91 26.50 7.63 -15.49
N PHE A 92 27.20 7.11 -16.51
CA PHE A 92 26.60 6.28 -17.57
C PHE A 92 27.46 5.07 -17.96
N ILE A 93 28.21 4.53 -17.00
CA ILE A 93 29.09 3.38 -17.19
C ILE A 93 28.64 2.20 -16.32
N GLY A 94 29.02 0.99 -16.71
CA GLY A 94 28.76 -0.21 -15.91
C GLY A 94 29.54 -0.18 -14.58
N TYR A 95 29.10 -0.93 -13.57
CA TYR A 95 29.80 -0.97 -12.27
C TYR A 95 31.25 -1.49 -12.40
N GLU A 96 31.49 -2.49 -13.24
CA GLU A 96 32.86 -3.00 -13.48
C GLU A 96 33.76 -1.92 -14.12
N GLU A 97 33.23 -1.19 -15.11
CA GLU A 97 33.95 -0.10 -15.78
C GLU A 97 34.22 1.09 -14.84
N LEU A 98 33.27 1.38 -13.94
CA LEU A 98 33.46 2.36 -12.87
C LEU A 98 34.57 1.93 -11.93
N LYS A 99 34.60 0.64 -11.56
CA LYS A 99 35.60 0.08 -10.67
C LYS A 99 37.01 0.09 -11.26
N GLU A 100 37.15 -0.25 -12.54
CA GLU A 100 38.44 -0.26 -13.22
C GLU A 100 39.02 1.16 -13.42
N ASN A 101 38.17 2.14 -13.78
CA ASN A 101 38.62 3.47 -14.16
C ASN A 101 38.62 4.49 -13.01
N PHE A 102 37.69 4.35 -12.06
CA PHE A 102 37.44 5.33 -10.99
C PHE A 102 37.48 4.73 -9.58
N GLY A 103 37.62 3.40 -9.46
CA GLY A 103 37.63 2.69 -8.19
C GLY A 103 36.24 2.37 -7.65
N GLU A 104 36.18 1.93 -6.39
CA GLU A 104 34.91 1.54 -5.75
C GLU A 104 33.92 2.72 -5.65
N ALA A 105 32.63 2.40 -5.61
CA ALA A 105 31.57 3.39 -5.45
C ALA A 105 31.70 4.10 -4.09
N ASP A 106 32.01 5.40 -4.11
CA ASP A 106 32.06 6.23 -2.91
C ASP A 106 30.67 6.78 -2.58
N LYS A 107 30.21 6.53 -1.34
CA LYS A 107 28.98 7.07 -0.78
C LYS A 107 28.94 8.61 -0.83
N ASN A 108 30.07 9.30 -0.71
CA ASN A 108 30.13 10.77 -0.75
C ASN A 108 29.73 11.36 -2.11
N ASN A 109 29.72 10.53 -3.16
CA ASN A 109 29.27 10.93 -4.49
C ASN A 109 27.75 10.94 -4.62
N TYR A 110 27.03 10.45 -3.61
CA TYR A 110 25.58 10.34 -3.65
C TYR A 110 24.92 11.31 -2.66
N GLU A 111 23.76 11.82 -3.04
CA GLU A 111 22.89 12.62 -2.18
C GLU A 111 21.53 11.94 -2.02
N LEU A 112 20.93 12.15 -0.85
CA LEU A 112 19.59 11.68 -0.54
C LEU A 112 18.58 12.55 -1.28
N VAL A 113 17.77 11.93 -2.14
CA VAL A 113 16.74 12.63 -2.91
C VAL A 113 15.31 12.25 -2.52
N TYR A 114 15.15 11.16 -1.76
CA TYR A 114 13.88 10.72 -1.19
C TYR A 114 14.14 9.85 0.04
#